data_AF-A0AAQ3SVB9-F1
#
_entry.id   AF-A0AAQ3SVB9-F1
#
_cell.length_a   1.000
_cell.length_b   1.000
_cell.length_c   1.000
_cell.angle_alpha   90.00
_cell.angle_beta   90.00
_cell.angle_gamma   90.00
#
_symmetry.space_group_name_H-M   'P 1'
#
loop_
_entity.id
_entity.type
_entity.pdbx_description
1 polymer ?
#
loop_
_entity_poly.entity_id
_entity_poly.type
_entity_poly.pdbx_seq_one_letter_code
_entity_poly.pdbx_strand_id
1 'polypeptide(L)'
;MASQVIESHRAGAEIVTGGDAVCQKKSVELLEELGLPTGLLPMEDIQEFGYNRATGFMWLVQGKKKVEHTFKNIKQTVSYAAEVTAFAEKGKLKKITGVKTKELMLWFSVVEVYVPEASPDKTIEGHRAGAEVVTGGDAICRKKSVELLEELGLPKGLLPMEDIQEFGYNRATGFMWLVQWKKKVEHTFKKIKQTVSYAAEVTAFAEKGKLKKITGVKTKELMLWLSVVEVYVPEASLEKVTFKTGTGLSDTFDAAAFALGE
;
A
#
# COMPACT_ATOMS: atom_id res chain seq x y z
N MET A 1 7.61 9.71 -28.31
CA MET A 1 6.90 8.42 -28.15
C MET A 1 5.99 8.38 -26.91
N ALA A 2 6.40 8.88 -25.73
CA ALA A 2 5.52 8.90 -24.55
C ALA A 2 4.26 9.80 -24.67
N SER A 3 4.33 10.94 -25.38
CA SER A 3 3.15 11.83 -25.52
C SER A 3 2.06 11.29 -26.46
N GLN A 4 2.44 10.55 -27.51
CA GLN A 4 1.48 9.92 -28.44
C GLN A 4 0.63 8.83 -27.76
N VAL A 5 1.16 8.17 -26.73
CA VAL A 5 0.42 7.16 -25.94
C VAL A 5 -0.58 7.82 -24.99
N ILE A 6 -0.31 9.04 -24.51
CA ILE A 6 -1.25 9.77 -23.63
C ILE A 6 -2.38 10.40 -24.46
N GLU A 7 -2.10 10.94 -25.65
CA GLU A 7 -3.12 11.50 -26.54
C GLU A 7 -4.17 10.47 -26.97
N SER A 8 -3.76 9.23 -27.24
CA SER A 8 -4.72 8.17 -27.60
C SER A 8 -5.69 7.83 -26.48
N HIS A 9 -5.29 7.97 -25.21
CA HIS A 9 -6.17 7.77 -24.06
C HIS A 9 -7.12 8.95 -23.81
N ARG A 10 -6.82 10.14 -24.33
CA ARG A 10 -7.74 11.30 -24.27
C ARG A 10 -8.83 11.25 -25.35
N ALA A 11 -8.64 10.47 -26.40
CA ALA A 11 -9.61 10.35 -27.50
C ALA A 11 -10.97 9.81 -27.00
N GLY A 12 -12.04 10.55 -27.27
CA GLY A 12 -13.40 10.19 -26.83
C GLY A 12 -13.71 10.47 -25.35
N ALA A 13 -12.84 11.20 -24.65
CA ALA A 13 -13.07 11.60 -23.27
C ALA A 13 -14.14 12.70 -23.13
N GLU A 14 -14.83 12.68 -21.98
CA GLU A 14 -15.59 13.82 -21.48
C GLU A 14 -14.57 14.85 -20.96
N ILE A 15 -14.54 16.04 -21.56
CA ILE A 15 -13.61 17.14 -21.18
C ILE A 15 -14.42 18.32 -20.67
N VAL A 16 -14.00 18.86 -19.53
CA VAL A 16 -14.63 19.99 -18.85
C VAL A 16 -13.60 21.08 -18.61
N THR A 17 -13.87 22.28 -19.11
CA THR A 17 -12.99 23.48 -19.03
C THR A 17 -13.71 24.70 -18.46
N GLY A 18 -14.81 24.49 -17.73
CA GLY A 18 -15.70 25.55 -17.21
C GLY A 18 -15.19 26.33 -15.99
N GLY A 19 -13.87 26.32 -15.75
CA GLY A 19 -13.25 26.90 -14.56
C GLY A 19 -13.29 26.01 -13.32
N ASP A 20 -12.56 26.44 -12.29
CA ASP A 20 -12.22 25.65 -11.09
C ASP A 20 -13.43 24.95 -10.46
N ALA A 21 -14.52 25.68 -10.20
CA ALA A 21 -15.71 25.11 -9.55
C ALA A 21 -16.36 23.98 -10.35
N VAL A 22 -16.41 24.08 -11.68
CA VAL A 22 -17.04 23.07 -12.55
C VAL A 22 -16.16 21.84 -12.65
N CYS A 23 -14.85 22.04 -12.83
CA CYS A 23 -13.88 20.95 -12.90
C CYS A 23 -13.77 20.20 -11.55
N GLN A 24 -13.74 20.92 -10.43
CA GLN A 24 -13.78 20.32 -9.09
C GLN A 24 -15.04 19.48 -8.89
N LYS A 25 -16.21 20.02 -9.25
CA LYS A 25 -17.46 19.28 -9.13
C LYS A 25 -17.42 17.97 -9.90
N LYS A 26 -16.94 17.99 -11.15
CA LYS A 26 -16.85 16.81 -12.01
C LYS A 26 -15.84 15.78 -11.51
N SER A 27 -14.71 16.24 -10.98
CA SER A 27 -13.74 15.38 -10.31
C SER A 27 -14.34 14.68 -9.10
N VAL A 28 -15.07 15.43 -8.26
CA VAL A 28 -15.75 14.89 -7.07
C VAL A 28 -16.84 13.89 -7.45
N GLU A 29 -17.68 14.20 -8.45
CA GLU A 29 -18.70 13.29 -8.99
C GLU A 29 -18.07 11.97 -9.47
N LEU A 30 -16.93 12.02 -10.18
CA LEU A 30 -16.21 10.83 -10.61
C LEU A 30 -15.65 10.03 -9.42
N LEU A 31 -15.01 10.69 -8.45
CA LEU A 31 -14.48 10.00 -7.27
C LEU A 31 -15.60 9.30 -6.48
N GLU A 32 -16.76 9.95 -6.36
CA GLU A 32 -17.94 9.36 -5.75
C GLU A 32 -18.48 8.16 -6.55
N GLU A 33 -18.61 8.28 -7.88
CA GLU A 33 -19.00 7.17 -8.79
C GLU A 33 -18.10 5.94 -8.61
N LEU A 34 -16.80 6.19 -8.41
CA LEU A 34 -15.80 5.15 -8.21
C LEU A 34 -15.73 4.64 -6.77
N GLY A 35 -16.40 5.26 -5.79
CA GLY A 35 -16.27 4.89 -4.38
C GLY A 35 -14.92 5.25 -3.75
N LEU A 36 -14.29 6.31 -4.26
CA LEU A 36 -13.07 6.92 -3.73
C LEU A 36 -13.40 8.12 -2.81
N PRO A 37 -12.51 8.50 -1.87
CA PRO A 37 -12.74 9.67 -1.02
C PRO A 37 -12.78 10.95 -1.87
N THR A 38 -13.83 11.74 -1.76
CA THR A 38 -14.03 12.96 -2.55
C THR A 38 -12.97 14.04 -2.28
N GLY A 39 -12.32 14.00 -1.12
CA GLY A 39 -11.18 14.86 -0.78
C GLY A 39 -9.83 14.37 -1.28
N LEU A 40 -9.76 13.30 -2.11
CA LEU A 40 -8.50 12.69 -2.54
C LEU A 40 -7.67 13.60 -3.46
N LEU A 41 -8.32 14.45 -4.26
CA LEU A 41 -7.68 15.35 -5.21
C LEU A 41 -8.06 16.80 -4.89
N PRO A 42 -7.62 17.37 -3.74
CA PRO A 42 -7.96 18.72 -3.30
C PRO A 42 -7.08 19.75 -4.05
N MET A 43 -7.14 19.71 -5.38
CA MET A 43 -6.47 20.67 -6.27
C MET A 43 -7.31 21.94 -6.34
N GLU A 44 -6.64 23.08 -6.50
CA GLU A 44 -7.25 24.40 -6.66
C GLU A 44 -6.87 24.96 -8.02
N ASP A 45 -7.65 25.93 -8.52
CA ASP A 45 -7.40 26.56 -9.82
C ASP A 45 -7.37 25.54 -10.96
N ILE A 46 -8.32 24.60 -10.94
CA ILE A 46 -8.45 23.54 -11.94
C ILE A 46 -9.02 24.13 -13.23
N GLN A 47 -8.23 24.08 -14.30
CA GLN A 47 -8.55 24.62 -15.61
C GLN A 47 -9.22 23.57 -16.50
N GLU A 48 -8.84 22.31 -16.34
CA GLU A 48 -9.36 21.21 -17.16
C GLU A 48 -9.50 19.95 -16.32
N PHE A 49 -10.64 19.28 -16.48
CA PHE A 49 -10.86 17.91 -16.03
C PHE A 49 -11.24 17.07 -17.24
N GLY A 50 -10.62 15.92 -17.40
CA GLY A 50 -10.97 14.98 -18.46
C GLY A 50 -11.09 13.56 -17.94
N TYR A 51 -12.06 12.83 -18.48
CA TYR A 51 -12.27 11.43 -18.18
C TYR A 51 -12.74 10.64 -19.39
N ASN A 52 -11.99 9.59 -19.73
CA ASN A 52 -12.35 8.64 -20.76
C ASN A 52 -12.94 7.38 -20.12
N ARG A 53 -14.27 7.26 -20.17
CA ARG A 53 -15.00 6.09 -19.62
C ARG A 53 -14.57 4.75 -20.26
N ALA A 54 -14.19 4.75 -21.53
CA ALA A 54 -13.84 3.52 -22.25
C ALA A 54 -12.49 2.96 -21.79
N THR A 55 -11.55 3.83 -21.42
CA THR A 55 -10.19 3.43 -21.01
C THR A 55 -9.95 3.55 -19.51
N GLY A 56 -10.84 4.23 -18.79
CA GLY A 56 -10.66 4.62 -17.39
C GLY A 56 -9.64 5.75 -17.21
N PHE A 57 -9.07 6.31 -18.28
CA PHE A 57 -8.05 7.34 -18.17
C PHE A 57 -8.65 8.68 -17.74
N MET A 58 -8.10 9.28 -16.70
CA MET A 58 -8.50 10.61 -16.21
C MET A 58 -7.30 11.55 -16.08
N TRP A 59 -7.57 12.85 -16.18
CA TRP A 59 -6.58 13.88 -15.90
C TRP A 59 -7.21 15.14 -15.31
N LEU A 60 -6.40 15.88 -14.54
CA LEU A 60 -6.70 17.20 -14.03
C LEU A 60 -5.55 18.14 -14.36
N VAL A 61 -5.85 19.33 -14.88
CA VAL A 61 -4.89 20.40 -15.12
C VAL A 61 -5.24 21.57 -14.24
N GLN A 62 -4.26 22.07 -13.48
CA GLN A 62 -4.37 23.27 -12.64
C GLN A 62 -3.46 24.39 -13.17
N GLY A 63 -3.84 25.65 -12.94
CA GLY A 63 -3.03 26.80 -13.37
C GLY A 63 -1.72 26.96 -12.60
N LYS A 64 -1.64 26.39 -11.39
CA LYS A 64 -0.43 26.39 -10.56
C LYS A 64 0.54 25.28 -10.98
N LYS A 65 1.84 25.61 -11.07
CA LYS A 65 2.89 24.61 -11.35
C LYS A 65 2.93 23.45 -10.34
N LYS A 66 2.61 23.75 -9.08
CA LYS A 66 2.58 22.80 -7.97
C LYS A 66 1.67 23.33 -6.86
N VAL A 67 0.86 22.46 -6.26
CA VAL A 67 0.07 22.71 -5.05
C VAL A 67 0.42 21.66 -4.02
N GLU A 68 0.59 22.06 -2.75
CA GLU A 68 0.78 21.13 -1.64
C GLU A 68 -0.46 21.14 -0.75
N HIS A 69 -0.90 19.95 -0.33
CA HIS A 69 -2.00 19.77 0.61
C HIS A 69 -1.55 18.88 1.76
N THR A 70 -1.98 19.19 2.99
CA THR A 70 -1.72 18.33 4.15
C THR A 70 -3.02 17.73 4.66
N PHE A 71 -3.13 16.41 4.51
CA PHE A 71 -4.22 15.62 5.09
C PHE A 71 -4.05 15.54 6.60
N LYS A 72 -4.76 16.40 7.33
CA LYS A 72 -4.61 16.56 8.79
C LYS A 72 -4.80 15.26 9.58
N ASN A 73 -5.75 14.42 9.17
CA ASN A 73 -6.09 13.18 9.88
C ASN A 73 -4.95 12.14 9.86
N ILE A 74 -4.21 12.07 8.75
CA ILE A 74 -3.08 11.14 8.58
C ILE A 74 -1.73 11.84 8.70
N LYS A 75 -1.71 13.15 8.95
CA LYS A 75 -0.52 14.00 9.02
C LYS A 75 0.39 13.86 7.80
N GLN A 76 -0.21 13.61 6.63
CA GLN A 76 0.51 13.36 5.39
C GLN A 76 0.45 14.59 4.48
N THR A 77 1.60 15.08 4.05
CA THR A 77 1.69 16.15 3.05
C THR A 77 1.86 15.54 1.66
N VAL A 78 1.03 15.98 0.72
CA VAL A 78 1.02 15.54 -0.69
C VAL A 78 1.19 16.77 -1.57
N SER A 79 1.84 16.59 -2.71
CA SER A 79 1.97 17.61 -3.74
C SER A 79 1.39 17.13 -5.06
N TYR A 80 0.74 18.06 -5.75
CA TYR A 80 0.11 17.87 -7.05
C TYR A 80 0.82 18.79 -8.04
N ALA A 81 1.30 18.24 -9.15
CA ALA A 81 1.88 18.98 -10.27
C ALA A 81 0.81 19.73 -11.07
N ALA A 82 1.24 20.51 -12.06
CA ALA A 82 0.34 21.20 -12.98
C ALA A 82 -0.66 20.26 -13.68
N GLU A 83 -0.23 19.03 -13.98
CA GLU A 83 -1.09 17.98 -14.51
C GLU A 83 -0.97 16.72 -13.64
N VAL A 84 -2.11 16.16 -13.29
CA VAL A 84 -2.25 14.86 -12.61
C VAL A 84 -3.00 13.92 -13.55
N THR A 85 -2.48 12.72 -13.76
CA THR A 85 -3.13 11.69 -14.59
C THR A 85 -3.24 10.38 -13.83
N ALA A 86 -4.27 9.59 -14.11
CA ALA A 86 -4.42 8.25 -13.56
C ALA A 86 -5.30 7.36 -14.46
N PHE A 87 -5.22 6.05 -14.26
CA PHE A 87 -6.26 5.12 -14.70
C PHE A 87 -7.17 4.83 -13.51
N ALA A 88 -8.44 5.14 -13.66
CA ALA A 88 -9.47 4.98 -12.66
C ALA A 88 -10.23 3.67 -12.84
N GLU A 89 -10.43 2.97 -11.72
CA GLU A 89 -11.23 1.78 -11.56
C GLU A 89 -12.06 1.92 -10.28
N LYS A 90 -13.07 1.07 -10.10
CA LYS A 90 -13.88 1.09 -8.87
C LYS A 90 -12.96 0.94 -7.65
N GLY A 91 -13.01 1.91 -6.74
CA GLY A 91 -12.26 1.99 -5.51
C GLY A 91 -10.76 2.26 -5.69
N LYS A 92 -10.28 2.58 -6.91
CA LYS A 92 -8.84 2.56 -7.20
C LYS A 92 -8.41 3.55 -8.29
N LEU A 93 -7.27 4.20 -8.08
CA LEU A 93 -6.50 4.93 -9.07
C LEU A 93 -5.12 4.28 -9.22
N LYS A 94 -4.70 3.96 -10.45
CA LYS A 94 -3.40 3.35 -10.75
C LYS A 94 -2.64 4.11 -11.83
N LYS A 95 -1.32 3.85 -11.90
CA LYS A 95 -0.39 4.56 -12.80
C LYS A 95 -0.53 6.08 -12.64
N ILE A 96 -0.66 6.52 -11.39
CA ILE A 96 -0.81 7.93 -11.05
C ILE A 96 0.48 8.66 -11.43
N THR A 97 0.33 9.81 -12.07
CA THR A 97 1.43 10.75 -12.36
C THR A 97 1.08 12.13 -11.81
N GLY A 98 2.11 12.95 -11.54
CA GLY A 98 1.91 14.29 -11.01
C GLY A 98 1.62 14.38 -9.51
N VAL A 99 1.47 13.25 -8.80
CA VAL A 99 1.23 13.23 -7.35
C VAL A 99 2.48 12.71 -6.61
N LYS A 100 2.92 13.44 -5.59
CA LYS A 100 4.00 12.99 -4.70
C LYS A 100 3.62 13.16 -3.23
N THR A 101 4.06 12.25 -2.39
CA THR A 101 3.86 12.28 -0.94
C THR A 101 5.18 12.59 -0.20
N LYS A 102 5.12 13.35 0.89
CA LYS A 102 6.30 13.77 1.65
C LYS A 102 6.54 12.85 2.84
N GLU A 103 7.69 12.19 2.88
CA GLU A 103 8.11 11.38 4.03
C GLU A 103 9.52 11.80 4.44
N LEU A 104 9.68 12.22 5.72
CA LEU A 104 10.95 12.63 6.32
C LEU A 104 11.81 13.55 5.41
N MET A 105 11.14 14.56 4.83
CA MET A 105 11.69 15.59 3.91
C MET A 105 11.88 15.17 2.44
N LEU A 106 11.72 13.89 2.07
CA LEU A 106 11.77 13.45 0.68
C LEU A 106 10.38 13.35 0.05
N TRP A 107 10.32 13.55 -1.26
CA TRP A 107 9.10 13.43 -2.06
C TRP A 107 9.10 12.14 -2.87
N PHE A 108 8.15 11.26 -2.58
CA PHE A 108 7.96 9.99 -3.26
C PHE A 108 6.78 10.06 -4.21
N SER A 109 6.92 9.51 -5.41
CA SER A 109 5.80 9.42 -6.36
C SER A 109 4.72 8.51 -5.81
N VAL A 110 3.47 8.99 -5.83
CA VAL A 110 2.31 8.13 -5.56
C VAL A 110 1.92 7.53 -6.90
N VAL A 111 2.01 6.20 -7.02
CA VAL A 111 1.71 5.47 -8.27
C VAL A 111 0.35 4.79 -8.24
N GLU A 112 -0.20 4.57 -7.05
CA GLU A 112 -1.46 3.89 -6.82
C GLU A 112 -2.11 4.41 -5.53
N VAL A 113 -3.43 4.58 -5.55
CA VAL A 113 -4.28 4.79 -4.39
C VAL A 113 -5.48 3.87 -4.53
N TYR A 114 -5.86 3.18 -3.47
CA TYR A 114 -7.09 2.41 -3.46
C TYR A 114 -7.77 2.52 -2.11
N VAL A 115 -9.09 2.55 -2.15
CA VAL A 115 -9.91 2.18 -1.01
C VAL A 115 -9.89 0.66 -0.97
N PRO A 116 -9.40 0.03 0.12
CA PRO A 116 -9.57 -1.40 0.30
C PRO A 116 -11.06 -1.69 0.14
N GLU A 117 -11.46 -2.43 -0.90
CA GLU A 117 -12.88 -2.68 -1.18
C GLU A 117 -13.59 -3.05 0.12
N ALA A 118 -14.57 -2.22 0.51
CA ALA A 118 -15.56 -2.60 1.49
C ALA A 118 -16.44 -3.67 0.84
N SER A 119 -15.93 -4.90 0.80
CA SER A 119 -16.77 -6.08 0.76
C SER A 119 -17.82 -5.94 1.87
N PRO A 120 -19.12 -6.22 1.61
CA PRO A 120 -20.15 -6.23 2.66
C PRO A 120 -19.80 -7.13 3.84
N ASP A 121 -18.83 -8.03 3.63
CA ASP A 121 -18.11 -8.77 4.65
C ASP A 121 -16.76 -8.11 4.98
N LYS A 122 -16.67 -7.60 6.22
CA LYS A 122 -15.48 -7.57 7.10
C LYS A 122 -14.69 -6.25 7.20
N THR A 123 -15.00 -5.50 8.25
CA THR A 123 -13.99 -4.78 9.06
C THR A 123 -12.82 -5.74 9.41
N ILE A 124 -11.68 -5.23 9.90
CA ILE A 124 -10.60 -6.09 10.43
C ILE A 124 -11.18 -7.18 11.37
N GLU A 125 -12.17 -6.82 12.19
CA GLU A 125 -12.89 -7.75 13.07
C GLU A 125 -13.61 -8.87 12.32
N GLY A 126 -14.28 -8.57 11.21
CA GLY A 126 -14.92 -9.60 10.41
C GLY A 126 -13.92 -10.59 9.81
N HIS A 127 -12.69 -10.16 9.49
CA HIS A 127 -11.63 -11.06 9.05
C HIS A 127 -11.09 -11.94 10.18
N ARG A 128 -11.24 -11.54 11.44
CA ARG A 128 -10.91 -12.38 12.60
C ARG A 128 -11.98 -13.44 12.90
N ALA A 129 -13.23 -13.22 12.48
CA ALA A 129 -14.31 -14.18 12.70
C ALA A 129 -14.02 -15.55 12.05
N GLY A 130 -14.01 -16.61 12.86
CA GLY A 130 -13.71 -17.98 12.43
C GLY A 130 -12.21 -18.29 12.26
N ALA A 131 -11.33 -17.41 12.73
CA ALA A 131 -9.89 -17.65 12.71
C ALA A 131 -9.45 -18.68 13.77
N GLU A 132 -8.36 -19.38 13.47
CA GLU A 132 -7.55 -20.08 14.46
C GLU A 132 -6.78 -19.02 15.26
N VAL A 133 -7.10 -18.85 16.55
CA VAL A 133 -6.46 -17.87 17.44
C VAL A 133 -5.70 -18.59 18.53
N VAL A 134 -4.46 -18.18 18.74
CA VAL A 134 -3.57 -18.74 19.75
C VAL A 134 -3.12 -17.63 20.69
N THR A 135 -3.47 -17.78 21.96
CA THR A 135 -3.12 -16.89 23.07
C THR A 135 -2.50 -17.72 24.20
N GLY A 136 -1.23 -18.11 24.03
CA GLY A 136 -0.55 -19.07 24.93
C GLY A 136 0.86 -18.66 25.32
N GLY A 137 1.22 -17.40 25.07
CA GLY A 137 2.57 -16.87 25.26
C GLY A 137 3.48 -17.01 24.03
N ASP A 138 4.59 -16.27 24.07
CA ASP A 138 5.50 -16.02 22.94
C ASP A 138 5.89 -17.29 22.16
N ALA A 139 6.31 -18.34 22.87
CA ALA A 139 6.81 -19.56 22.24
C ALA A 139 5.76 -20.24 21.33
N ILE A 140 4.50 -20.30 21.77
CA ILE A 140 3.43 -20.97 21.01
C ILE A 140 3.01 -20.10 19.82
N CYS A 141 2.83 -18.79 20.04
CA CYS A 141 2.46 -17.85 18.98
C CYS A 141 3.55 -17.78 17.89
N ARG A 142 4.83 -17.71 18.29
CA ARG A 142 5.96 -17.75 17.34
C ARG A 142 5.99 -19.06 16.57
N LYS A 143 5.81 -20.19 17.24
CA LYS A 143 5.76 -21.51 16.57
C LYS A 143 4.68 -21.53 15.49
N LYS A 144 3.47 -21.05 15.81
CA LYS A 144 2.33 -21.02 14.87
C LYS A 144 2.55 -20.08 13.68
N SER A 145 3.15 -18.92 13.93
CA SER A 145 3.57 -18.01 12.86
C SER A 145 4.58 -18.67 11.90
N VAL A 146 5.57 -19.36 12.45
CA VAL A 146 6.59 -20.09 11.67
C VAL A 146 5.98 -21.24 10.87
N GLU A 147 5.09 -22.03 11.48
CA GLU A 147 4.34 -23.10 10.80
C GLU A 147 3.54 -22.54 9.61
N LEU A 148 2.87 -21.39 9.78
CA LEU A 148 2.14 -20.74 8.70
C LEU A 148 3.07 -20.26 7.57
N LEU A 149 4.19 -19.59 7.91
CA LEU A 149 5.15 -19.14 6.89
C LEU A 149 5.71 -20.32 6.09
N GLU A 150 6.00 -21.44 6.75
CA GLU A 150 6.43 -22.68 6.10
C GLU A 150 5.34 -23.28 5.19
N GLU A 151 4.09 -23.36 5.66
CA GLU A 151 2.93 -23.80 4.88
C GLU A 151 2.77 -22.98 3.59
N LEU A 152 3.00 -21.67 3.68
CA LEU A 152 2.89 -20.74 2.56
C LEU A 152 4.13 -20.76 1.65
N GLY A 153 5.24 -21.42 2.02
CA GLY A 153 6.49 -21.39 1.25
C GLY A 153 7.23 -20.06 1.36
N LEU A 154 7.07 -19.35 2.48
CA LEU A 154 7.78 -18.12 2.81
C LEU A 154 8.95 -18.39 3.76
N PRO A 155 10.01 -17.55 3.78
CA PRO A 155 11.09 -17.70 4.75
C PRO A 155 10.60 -17.64 6.20
N LYS A 156 10.94 -18.66 6.98
CA LYS A 156 10.45 -18.84 8.36
C LYS A 156 10.84 -17.73 9.33
N GLY A 157 11.90 -16.97 9.03
CA GLY A 157 12.36 -15.83 9.83
C GLY A 157 11.84 -14.48 9.36
N LEU A 158 10.86 -14.41 8.43
CA LEU A 158 10.32 -13.13 7.95
C LEU A 158 9.73 -12.24 9.03
N LEU A 159 9.16 -12.84 10.09
CA LEU A 159 8.49 -12.14 11.18
C LEU A 159 9.17 -12.49 12.52
N PRO A 160 10.41 -12.03 12.77
CA PRO A 160 11.18 -12.30 13.98
C PRO A 160 10.68 -11.44 15.15
N MET A 161 9.36 -11.40 15.35
CA MET A 161 8.73 -10.72 16.47
C MET A 161 8.95 -11.52 17.75
N GLU A 162 9.10 -10.79 18.86
CA GLU A 162 9.28 -11.33 20.21
C GLU A 162 8.17 -10.80 21.11
N ASP A 163 7.95 -11.46 22.24
CA ASP A 163 6.89 -11.14 23.20
C ASP A 163 5.50 -11.17 22.55
N ILE A 164 5.27 -12.15 21.66
CA ILE A 164 4.02 -12.32 20.93
C ILE A 164 2.95 -12.89 21.87
N GLN A 165 1.88 -12.13 22.07
CA GLN A 165 0.76 -12.52 22.92
C GLN A 165 -0.30 -13.30 22.16
N GLU A 166 -0.52 -12.90 20.91
CA GLU A 166 -1.60 -13.42 20.08
C GLU A 166 -1.10 -13.62 18.66
N PHE A 167 -1.40 -14.79 18.12
CA PHE A 167 -1.33 -15.07 16.70
C PHE A 167 -2.72 -15.52 16.24
N GLY A 168 -3.20 -14.95 15.15
CA GLY A 168 -4.45 -15.36 14.54
C GLY A 168 -4.31 -15.59 13.05
N TYR A 169 -4.97 -16.61 12.54
CA TYR A 169 -5.05 -16.89 11.12
C TYR A 169 -6.43 -17.40 10.70
N ASN A 170 -7.05 -16.69 9.78
CA ASN A 170 -8.31 -17.08 9.16
C ASN A 170 -8.06 -17.72 7.80
N ARG A 171 -8.03 -19.05 7.74
CA ARG A 171 -7.83 -19.82 6.50
C ARG A 171 -8.84 -19.47 5.40
N ALA A 172 -10.09 -19.18 5.75
CA ALA A 172 -11.13 -18.88 4.77
C ALA A 172 -10.90 -17.54 4.05
N THR A 173 -10.26 -16.58 4.71
CA THR A 173 -10.00 -15.25 4.12
C THR A 173 -8.54 -14.96 3.83
N GLY A 174 -7.64 -15.82 4.30
CA GLY A 174 -6.19 -15.59 4.28
C GLY A 174 -5.72 -14.53 5.27
N PHE A 175 -6.59 -13.92 6.08
CA PHE A 175 -6.19 -12.85 6.99
C PHE A 175 -5.41 -13.39 8.19
N MET A 176 -4.28 -12.78 8.49
CA MET A 176 -3.46 -13.10 9.66
C MET A 176 -3.10 -11.85 10.46
N TRP A 177 -2.83 -12.05 11.75
CA TRP A 177 -2.31 -11.00 12.61
C TRP A 177 -1.40 -11.54 13.71
N LEU A 178 -0.52 -10.67 14.19
CA LEU A 178 0.41 -10.88 15.28
C LEU A 178 0.33 -9.68 16.22
N VAL A 179 0.13 -9.94 17.51
CA VAL A 179 0.12 -8.90 18.54
C VAL A 179 1.28 -9.15 19.50
N GLN A 180 2.14 -8.15 19.68
CA GLN A 180 3.26 -8.18 20.63
C GLN A 180 3.01 -7.20 21.78
N TRP A 181 3.58 -7.47 22.96
CA TRP A 181 3.45 -6.58 24.12
C TRP A 181 4.12 -5.21 23.93
N LYS A 182 5.28 -5.19 23.25
CA LYS A 182 6.04 -3.96 23.01
C LYS A 182 5.37 -3.11 21.93
N LYS A 183 5.25 -1.80 22.18
CA LYS A 183 4.64 -0.84 21.23
C LYS A 183 5.32 -0.80 19.86
N LYS A 184 6.64 -1.00 19.83
CA LYS A 184 7.47 -1.07 18.63
C LYS A 184 8.72 -1.91 18.95
N VAL A 185 9.08 -2.81 18.05
CA VAL A 185 10.33 -3.57 18.11
C VAL A 185 11.09 -3.34 16.81
N GLU A 186 12.40 -3.16 16.90
CA GLU A 186 13.27 -3.09 15.73
C GLU A 186 14.13 -4.35 15.66
N HIS A 187 14.32 -4.87 14.46
CA HIS A 187 15.14 -6.04 14.19
C HIS A 187 16.07 -5.72 13.03
N THR A 188 17.30 -6.24 13.06
CA THR A 188 18.24 -6.08 11.95
C THR A 188 18.63 -7.43 11.41
N PHE A 189 18.20 -7.72 10.18
CA PHE A 189 18.61 -8.91 9.44
C PHE A 189 20.08 -8.77 9.06
N LYS A 190 20.97 -9.49 9.77
CA LYS A 190 22.41 -9.23 9.71
C LYS A 190 23.01 -9.46 8.32
N LYS A 191 22.55 -10.48 7.61
CA LYS A 191 23.02 -10.86 6.27
C LYS A 191 22.84 -9.75 5.24
N ILE A 192 21.74 -9.00 5.33
CA ILE A 192 21.43 -7.89 4.40
C ILE A 192 21.64 -6.52 5.03
N LYS A 193 22.01 -6.47 6.31
CA LYS A 193 22.19 -5.25 7.11
C LYS A 193 20.96 -4.33 7.08
N GLN A 194 19.77 -4.93 6.95
CA GLN A 194 18.51 -4.21 6.83
C GLN A 194 17.82 -4.16 8.18
N THR A 195 17.57 -2.94 8.68
CA THR A 195 16.78 -2.73 9.89
C THR A 195 15.31 -2.57 9.53
N VAL A 196 14.47 -3.38 10.16
CA VAL A 196 13.02 -3.33 10.08
C VAL A 196 12.43 -3.00 11.44
N SER A 197 11.21 -2.48 11.44
CA SER A 197 10.44 -2.25 12.64
C SER A 197 9.05 -2.84 12.54
N TYR A 198 8.60 -3.41 13.65
CA TYR A 198 7.31 -4.03 13.84
C TYR A 198 6.53 -3.22 14.88
N ALA A 199 5.30 -2.84 14.54
CA ALA A 199 4.36 -2.21 15.45
C ALA A 199 3.79 -3.21 16.46
N ALA A 200 3.00 -2.71 17.42
CA ALA A 200 2.30 -3.55 18.40
C ALA A 200 1.42 -4.62 17.75
N GLU A 201 0.81 -4.30 16.61
CA GLU A 201 0.04 -5.23 15.80
C GLU A 201 0.55 -5.20 14.36
N VAL A 202 0.79 -6.39 13.81
CA VAL A 202 1.12 -6.62 12.39
C VAL A 202 -0.02 -7.43 11.79
N THR A 203 -0.54 -6.99 10.64
CA THR A 203 -1.59 -7.73 9.92
C THR A 203 -1.20 -7.91 8.45
N ALA A 204 -1.71 -8.98 7.83
CA ALA A 204 -1.53 -9.22 6.40
C ALA A 204 -2.64 -10.13 5.86
N PHE A 205 -2.79 -10.13 4.54
CA PHE A 205 -3.47 -11.21 3.82
C PHE A 205 -2.41 -12.15 3.25
N ALA A 206 -2.50 -13.40 3.65
CA ALA A 206 -1.57 -14.46 3.32
C ALA A 206 -2.10 -15.33 2.17
N GLU A 207 -1.22 -15.57 1.21
CA GLU A 207 -1.42 -16.44 0.05
C GLU A 207 -0.16 -17.29 -0.14
N LYS A 208 -0.25 -18.35 -0.95
CA LYS A 208 0.92 -19.18 -1.25
C LYS A 208 2.04 -18.31 -1.83
N GLY A 209 3.19 -18.33 -1.16
CA GLY A 209 4.41 -17.60 -1.50
C GLY A 209 4.32 -16.09 -1.26
N LYS A 210 3.29 -15.57 -0.58
CA LYS A 210 3.01 -14.12 -0.57
C LYS A 210 2.27 -13.63 0.66
N LEU A 211 2.68 -12.47 1.17
CA LEU A 211 1.93 -11.63 2.09
C LEU A 211 1.61 -10.31 1.40
N LYS A 212 0.35 -9.86 1.45
CA LYS A 212 -0.11 -8.60 0.84
C LYS A 212 -0.91 -7.76 1.83
N LYS A 213 -1.02 -6.46 1.53
CA LYS A 213 -1.66 -5.46 2.40
C LYS A 213 -1.10 -5.51 3.82
N ILE A 214 0.22 -5.65 3.92
CA ILE A 214 0.91 -5.72 5.20
C ILE A 214 0.76 -4.38 5.93
N THR A 215 0.42 -4.44 7.22
CA THR A 215 0.42 -3.29 8.11
C THR A 215 1.32 -3.55 9.31
N GLY A 216 1.82 -2.47 9.93
CA GLY A 216 2.66 -2.58 11.12
C GLY A 216 4.13 -2.94 10.85
N VAL A 217 4.55 -3.12 9.60
CA VAL A 217 5.94 -3.39 9.23
C VAL A 217 6.53 -2.20 8.48
N LYS A 218 7.69 -1.70 8.92
CA LYS A 218 8.48 -0.69 8.20
C LYS A 218 9.92 -1.14 8.01
N THR A 219 10.52 -0.77 6.89
CA THR A 219 11.94 -0.98 6.59
C THR A 219 12.68 0.35 6.60
N LYS A 220 13.95 0.36 7.03
CA LYS A 220 14.79 1.56 7.05
C LYS A 220 15.61 1.66 5.76
N GLU A 221 15.13 2.39 4.77
CA GLU A 221 15.84 2.66 3.52
C GLU A 221 16.26 4.12 3.42
N LEU A 222 17.51 4.39 3.00
CA LEU A 222 18.02 5.76 2.82
C LEU A 222 17.77 6.68 4.03
N MET A 223 17.91 6.13 5.25
CA MET A 223 17.61 6.78 6.53
C MET A 223 16.13 7.07 6.82
N LEU A 224 15.20 6.59 5.98
CA LEU A 224 13.76 6.75 6.14
C LEU A 224 13.05 5.43 6.47
N TRP A 225 11.97 5.52 7.26
CA TRP A 225 11.14 4.36 7.60
C TRP A 225 9.98 4.22 6.63
N LEU A 226 10.13 3.34 5.64
CA LEU A 226 9.11 3.08 4.63
C LEU A 226 8.24 1.89 4.99
N SER A 227 6.93 2.01 4.82
CA SER A 227 5.98 0.92 5.13
C SER A 227 6.11 -0.20 4.09
N VAL A 228 6.31 -1.43 4.57
CA VAL A 228 6.30 -2.63 3.73
C VAL A 228 4.84 -3.05 3.55
N VAL A 229 4.40 -3.19 2.29
CA VAL A 229 3.00 -3.49 1.95
C VAL A 229 2.81 -4.86 1.32
N GLU A 230 3.89 -5.44 0.79
CA GLU A 230 3.88 -6.73 0.12
C GLU A 230 5.24 -7.41 0.27
N VAL A 231 5.22 -8.73 0.48
CA VAL A 231 6.38 -9.61 0.45
C VAL A 231 6.01 -10.85 -0.34
N TYR A 232 6.86 -11.30 -1.26
CA TYR A 232 6.60 -12.53 -2.01
C TYR A 232 7.88 -13.24 -2.44
N VAL A 233 7.76 -14.55 -2.65
CA VAL A 233 8.76 -15.39 -3.28
C VAL A 233 8.41 -15.49 -4.77
N PRO A 234 9.28 -15.02 -5.70
CA PRO A 234 8.99 -15.12 -7.12
C PRO A 234 8.94 -16.58 -7.58
N GLU A 235 7.95 -16.95 -8.39
CA GLU A 235 7.79 -18.33 -8.91
C GLU A 235 9.01 -18.81 -9.70
N ALA A 236 9.71 -17.90 -10.37
CA ALA A 236 10.90 -18.21 -11.16
C ALA A 236 12.19 -18.40 -10.32
N SER A 237 12.17 -18.05 -9.04
CA SER A 237 13.37 -18.06 -8.17
C SER A 237 12.96 -18.21 -6.70
N LEU A 238 12.73 -19.47 -6.28
CA LEU A 238 12.24 -19.82 -4.94
C LEU A 238 13.26 -19.49 -3.83
N GLU A 239 14.53 -19.32 -4.19
CA GLU A 239 15.62 -18.90 -3.33
C GLU A 239 15.66 -17.38 -3.09
N LYS A 240 14.76 -16.61 -3.72
CA LYS A 240 14.67 -15.16 -3.57
C LYS A 240 13.39 -14.75 -2.86
N VAL A 241 13.45 -13.60 -2.20
CA VAL A 241 12.28 -12.94 -1.63
C VAL A 241 12.31 -11.45 -2.00
N THR A 242 11.17 -10.95 -2.45
CA THR A 242 10.99 -9.57 -2.87
C THR A 242 10.07 -8.84 -1.90
N PHE A 243 10.51 -7.67 -1.46
CA PHE A 243 9.74 -6.74 -0.64
C PHE A 243 9.28 -5.57 -1.50
N LYS A 244 8.09 -5.05 -1.24
CA LYS A 244 7.62 -3.80 -1.82
C LYS A 244 7.16 -2.85 -0.73
N THR A 245 7.51 -1.58 -0.90
CA THR A 245 7.08 -0.51 -0.01
C THR A 245 5.86 0.22 -0.58
N GLY A 246 5.15 0.93 0.28
CA GLY A 246 4.00 1.76 -0.11
C GLY A 246 4.35 2.91 -1.07
N THR A 247 5.64 3.22 -1.24
CA THR A 247 6.13 4.23 -2.20
C THR A 247 6.48 3.62 -3.57
N GLY A 248 6.29 2.32 -3.74
CA GLY A 248 6.58 1.61 -4.99
C GLY A 248 8.04 1.17 -5.14
N LEU A 249 8.90 1.38 -4.13
CA LEU A 249 10.24 0.78 -4.12
C LEU A 249 10.13 -0.72 -3.89
N SER A 250 11.07 -1.46 -4.48
CA SER A 250 11.13 -2.90 -4.34
C SER A 250 12.56 -3.38 -4.32
N ASP A 251 12.86 -4.25 -3.36
CA ASP A 251 14.15 -4.91 -3.21
C ASP A 251 13.98 -6.42 -3.20
N THR A 252 14.94 -7.12 -3.80
CA THR A 252 14.98 -8.58 -3.82
C THR A 252 16.27 -9.08 -3.18
N PHE A 253 16.14 -10.04 -2.28
CA PHE A 253 17.21 -10.60 -1.47
C PHE A 253 17.21 -12.12 -1.54
N ASP A 254 18.31 -12.75 -1.13
CA ASP A 254 18.32 -14.19 -0.87
C ASP A 254 17.39 -14.54 0.29
N ALA A 255 16.51 -15.51 0.09
CA ALA A 255 15.57 -16.00 1.10
C ALA A 255 16.28 -16.49 2.38
N ALA A 256 17.51 -17.00 2.24
CA ALA A 256 18.35 -17.41 3.36
C ALA A 256 18.78 -16.27 4.30
N ALA A 257 18.60 -15.00 3.91
CA ALA A 257 18.77 -13.85 4.78
C ALA A 257 17.65 -13.68 5.80
N PHE A 258 16.53 -14.39 5.61
CA PHE A 258 15.34 -14.36 6.47
C PHE A 258 15.05 -15.77 7.02
N ALA A 259 16.10 -16.57 7.23
CA ALA A 259 16.00 -17.84 7.93
C ALA A 259 15.77 -17.58 9.43
N LEU A 260 15.30 -18.59 10.16
CA LEU A 260 15.12 -18.49 11.60
C LEU A 260 16.45 -18.18 12.30
N GLY A 261 16.46 -17.15 13.16
CA GLY A 261 17.61 -16.75 13.96
C GLY A 261 18.57 -15.78 13.28
N GLU A 262 18.28 -15.33 12.05
CA GLU A 262 19.02 -14.26 11.35
C GLU A 262 18.74 -12.86 11.89
#